data_AF-A0A2G9UAJ4-F1
#
_entry.id   AF-A0A2G9UAJ4-F1
#
_cell.length_a   1.000
_cell.length_b   1.000
_cell.length_c   1.000
_cell.angle_alpha   90.00
_cell.angle_beta   90.00
_cell.angle_gamma   90.00
#
_symmetry.space_group_name_H-M   'P 1'
#
loop_
_entity.id
_entity.type
_entity.pdbx_description
1 polymer ?
#
loop_
_entity_poly.entity_id
_entity_poly.type
_entity_poly.pdbx_seq_one_letter_code
_entity_poly.pdbx_strand_id
1 'polypeptide(L)'
;MLGFNDRDTRNFANFQLYYPVFDFRRLSKKIKITIGGRCSANFPNAKEAFCPKSMRGGKCEKDLIAAHRFYIAFENSLCRNYITEKFFERMTELMIPVVLKRKFYEDNGVPASSFIAVDDFKNDDELAAYLNVVLHNDTEYLK
;
A
#
# COMPACT_ATOMS: atom_id res chain seq x y z
N MET A 1 -0.45 -1.64 8.10
CA MET A 1 -0.61 -1.54 6.62
C MET A 1 -0.71 -2.93 6.03
N LEU A 2 -1.64 -3.17 5.11
CA LEU A 2 -1.85 -4.48 4.47
C LEU A 2 -1.27 -4.45 3.05
N GLY A 3 -0.42 -5.42 2.72
CA GLY A 3 0.06 -5.65 1.36
C GLY A 3 -0.31 -7.05 0.90
N PHE A 4 -1.03 -7.18 -0.21
CA PHE A 4 -1.31 -8.47 -0.82
C PHE A 4 -0.44 -8.72 -2.05
N ASN A 5 0.03 -9.96 -2.14
CA ASN A 5 0.76 -10.55 -3.24
C ASN A 5 -0.10 -10.64 -4.50
N ASP A 6 -0.03 -9.60 -5.32
CA ASP A 6 0.15 -9.83 -6.75
C ASP A 6 1.58 -10.28 -7.02
N ARG A 7 1.82 -10.89 -8.19
CA ARG A 7 3.10 -11.48 -8.64
C ARG A 7 4.28 -10.48 -8.75
N ASP A 8 4.13 -9.31 -8.12
CA ASP A 8 4.52 -7.98 -8.55
C ASP A 8 5.47 -7.31 -7.55
N THR A 9 5.50 -7.82 -6.33
CA THR A 9 6.55 -7.52 -5.33
C THR A 9 7.94 -8.06 -5.72
N ARG A 10 8.05 -8.79 -6.85
CA ARG A 10 9.34 -9.07 -7.51
C ARG A 10 9.99 -7.82 -8.11
N ASN A 11 9.22 -6.77 -8.39
CA ASN A 11 9.72 -5.53 -9.01
C ASN A 11 10.12 -4.43 -8.03
N PHE A 12 10.18 -4.67 -6.71
CA PHE A 12 10.73 -3.68 -5.77
C PHE A 12 12.13 -3.21 -6.16
N ALA A 13 12.95 -4.10 -6.72
CA ALA A 13 14.28 -3.75 -7.25
C ALA A 13 14.20 -2.79 -8.45
N ASN A 14 13.19 -2.91 -9.31
CA ASN A 14 13.00 -2.03 -10.47
C ASN A 14 12.43 -0.66 -10.07
N PHE A 15 11.59 -0.58 -9.04
CA PHE A 15 11.11 0.72 -8.53
C PHE A 15 12.22 1.56 -7.90
N GLN A 16 13.24 0.91 -7.33
CA GLN A 16 14.36 1.61 -6.69
C GLN A 16 15.19 2.44 -7.68
N LEU A 17 15.13 2.12 -8.98
CA LEU A 17 15.72 2.95 -10.05
C LEU A 17 14.93 4.24 -10.32
N TYR A 18 13.63 4.25 -10.08
CA TYR A 18 12.75 5.40 -10.31
C TYR A 18 12.47 6.21 -9.03
N TYR A 19 12.60 5.58 -7.86
CA TYR A 19 12.44 6.19 -6.55
C TYR A 19 13.64 5.85 -5.65
N PRO A 20 14.80 6.50 -5.83
CA PRO A 20 15.98 6.25 -4.98
C PRO A 20 15.72 6.65 -3.52
N VAL A 21 14.75 7.54 -3.31
CA VAL A 21 14.40 8.13 -2.02
C VAL A 21 13.48 7.22 -1.19
N PHE A 22 12.72 6.35 -1.84
CA PHE A 22 11.79 5.43 -1.18
C PHE A 22 12.31 3.99 -1.21
N ASP A 23 12.31 3.34 -0.06
CA ASP A 23 12.58 1.90 0.03
C ASP A 23 11.56 1.27 0.95
N PHE A 24 10.68 0.45 0.38
CA PHE A 24 9.66 -0.25 1.13
C PHE A 24 10.24 -1.15 2.24
N ARG A 25 11.48 -1.65 2.10
CA ARG A 25 12.17 -2.40 3.15
C ARG A 25 12.64 -1.52 4.31
N ARG A 26 12.86 -0.22 4.08
CA ARG A 26 13.13 0.75 5.16
C ARG A 26 11.83 1.17 5.82
N LEU A 27 10.77 1.40 5.04
CA LEU A 27 9.44 1.69 5.58
C LEU A 27 8.94 0.53 6.48
N SER A 28 9.11 -0.73 6.04
CA SER A 28 8.66 -1.91 6.80
C SER A 28 9.33 -2.11 8.16
N LYS A 29 10.44 -1.43 8.42
CA LYS A 29 11.08 -1.40 9.75
C LYS A 29 10.48 -0.35 10.68
N LYS A 30 9.78 0.64 10.13
CA LYS A 30 9.24 1.81 10.85
C LYS A 30 7.76 1.67 11.19
N ILE A 31 7.01 0.94 10.36
CA ILE A 31 5.58 0.72 10.55
C ILE A 31 5.27 -0.78 10.60
N LYS A 32 4.24 -1.17 11.36
CA LYS A 32 3.75 -2.55 11.38
C LYS A 32 3.05 -2.86 10.05
N ILE A 33 3.63 -3.79 9.30
CA ILE A 33 3.09 -4.27 8.02
C ILE A 33 2.63 -5.71 8.17
N THR A 34 1.45 -6.00 7.62
CA THR A 34 0.97 -7.35 7.39
C THR A 34 1.11 -7.64 5.90
N ILE A 35 1.77 -8.75 5.56
CA ILE A 35 2.01 -9.15 4.17
C ILE A 35 1.36 -10.50 3.94
N GLY A 36 0.52 -10.57 2.91
CA GLY A 36 -0.04 -11.82 2.46
C GLY A 36 0.56 -12.32 1.15
N GLY A 37 0.85 -13.61 1.09
CA GLY A 37 1.34 -14.34 -0.08
C GLY A 37 2.86 -14.49 -0.17
N ARG A 38 3.37 -14.89 -1.34
CA ARG A 38 4.70 -15.52 -1.49
C ARG A 38 5.90 -14.62 -1.22
N CYS A 39 5.70 -13.31 -1.19
CA CYS A 39 6.79 -12.35 -0.98
C CYS A 39 6.93 -11.91 0.49
N SER A 40 6.19 -12.54 1.42
CA SER A 40 6.41 -12.42 2.86
C SER A 40 7.88 -12.67 3.24
N ALA A 41 8.53 -13.63 2.57
CA ALA A 41 9.94 -13.97 2.78
C ALA A 41 10.93 -12.80 2.57
N ASN A 42 10.56 -11.78 1.77
CA ASN A 42 11.41 -10.60 1.55
C ASN A 42 11.33 -9.58 2.71
N PHE A 43 10.43 -9.79 3.66
CA PHE A 43 10.11 -8.84 4.74
C PHE A 43 10.06 -9.58 6.08
N PRO A 44 11.22 -9.96 6.65
CA PRO A 44 11.27 -10.80 7.86
C PRO A 44 10.63 -10.16 9.10
N ASN A 45 10.45 -8.83 9.10
CA ASN A 45 9.82 -8.09 10.20
C ASN A 45 8.30 -7.89 10.00
N ALA A 46 7.75 -8.29 8.86
CA ALA A 46 6.32 -8.17 8.59
C ALA A 46 5.55 -9.34 9.20
N LYS A 47 4.32 -9.07 9.64
CA LYS A 47 3.38 -10.13 10.04
C LYS A 47 2.92 -10.86 8.79
N GLU A 48 3.23 -12.14 8.67
CA GLU A 48 2.69 -12.94 7.58
C GLU A 48 1.20 -13.23 7.79
N ALA A 49 0.40 -13.07 6.75
CA ALA A 49 -1.01 -13.40 6.76
C ALA A 49 -1.39 -14.21 5.52
N PHE A 50 -1.83 -15.45 5.71
CA PHE A 50 -2.23 -16.32 4.61
C PHE A 50 -3.74 -16.52 4.61
N CYS A 51 -4.42 -15.91 3.64
CA CYS A 51 -5.78 -16.28 3.28
C CYS A 51 -5.78 -16.96 1.90
N PRO A 52 -6.24 -18.22 1.79
CA PRO A 52 -6.32 -18.90 0.50
C PRO A 52 -7.19 -18.13 -0.48
N LYS A 53 -6.77 -18.03 -1.76
CA LYS A 53 -7.56 -17.37 -2.81
C LYS A 53 -8.93 -18.04 -3.01
N SER A 54 -9.05 -19.34 -2.73
CA SER A 54 -10.32 -20.07 -2.73
C SER A 54 -11.32 -19.58 -1.67
N MET A 55 -10.86 -18.80 -0.68
CA MET A 55 -11.67 -18.23 0.39
C MET A 55 -11.76 -16.69 0.29
N ARG A 56 -11.56 -16.12 -0.91
CA ARG A 56 -11.76 -14.69 -1.16
C ARG A 56 -13.20 -14.29 -0.80
N GLY A 57 -13.37 -13.16 -0.12
CA GLY A 57 -14.63 -12.71 0.48
C GLY A 57 -15.03 -13.45 1.76
N GLY A 58 -14.25 -14.46 2.18
CA GLY A 58 -14.47 -15.22 3.40
C GLY A 58 -14.03 -14.49 4.66
N LYS A 59 -14.30 -15.10 5.81
CA LYS A 59 -13.99 -14.54 7.14
C LYS A 59 -12.52 -14.17 7.31
N CYS A 60 -11.60 -15.01 6.84
CA CYS A 60 -10.15 -14.75 6.90
C CYS A 60 -9.78 -13.39 6.28
N GLU A 61 -10.22 -13.15 5.05
CA GLU A 61 -9.88 -11.92 4.33
C GLU A 61 -10.59 -10.71 4.94
N LYS A 62 -11.86 -10.86 5.32
CA LYS A 62 -12.63 -9.79 5.99
C LYS A 62 -12.00 -9.36 7.32
N ASP A 63 -11.57 -10.32 8.15
CA ASP A 63 -10.91 -10.04 9.42
C ASP A 63 -9.55 -9.33 9.18
N LEU A 64 -8.83 -9.69 8.12
CA LEU A 64 -7.60 -8.98 7.73
C LEU A 64 -7.90 -7.55 7.26
N ILE A 65 -8.87 -7.37 6.37
CA ILE A 65 -9.25 -6.05 5.86
C ILE A 65 -9.67 -5.14 7.02
N ALA A 66 -10.56 -5.61 7.89
CA ALA A 66 -11.06 -4.85 9.04
C ALA A 66 -9.96 -4.43 10.04
N ALA A 67 -8.84 -5.16 10.10
CA ALA A 67 -7.72 -4.84 10.98
C ALA A 67 -6.75 -3.78 10.40
N HIS A 68 -7.01 -3.24 9.21
CA HIS A 68 -6.06 -2.38 8.49
C HIS A 68 -6.73 -1.16 7.85
N ARG A 69 -6.13 0.02 8.04
CA ARG A 69 -6.57 1.27 7.39
C ARG A 69 -5.93 1.56 6.04
N PHE A 70 -4.77 0.96 5.77
CA PHE A 70 -3.97 1.25 4.57
C PHE A 70 -3.76 -0.01 3.74
N TYR A 71 -3.85 0.14 2.42
CA TYR A 71 -3.56 -0.88 1.43
C TYR A 71 -2.42 -0.44 0.52
N ILE A 72 -1.43 -1.30 0.27
CA ILE A 72 -0.40 -1.01 -0.74
C ILE A 72 -0.97 -1.29 -2.13
N ALA A 73 -1.11 -0.23 -2.94
CA ALA A 73 -1.64 -0.27 -4.30
C ALA A 73 -0.54 0.11 -5.31
N PHE A 74 0.61 -0.56 -5.24
CA PHE A 74 1.72 -0.28 -6.14
C PHE A 74 1.53 -0.97 -7.49
N GLU A 75 1.53 -0.16 -8.56
CA GLU A 75 1.47 -0.64 -9.93
C GLU A 75 2.80 -1.22 -10.39
N ASN A 76 2.74 -2.17 -11.31
CA ASN A 76 3.92 -2.86 -11.87
C ASN A 76 4.89 -1.96 -12.63
N SER A 77 4.40 -0.81 -13.08
CA SER A 77 5.14 0.13 -13.89
C SER A 77 4.66 1.54 -13.57
N LEU A 78 5.60 2.48 -13.58
CA LEU A 78 5.33 3.88 -13.35
C LEU A 78 4.95 4.55 -14.66
N CYS A 79 3.69 4.42 -15.05
CA CYS A 79 3.17 4.95 -16.31
C CYS A 79 1.96 5.85 -16.08
N ARG A 80 1.90 6.96 -16.82
CA ARG A 80 0.70 7.79 -16.91
C ARG A 80 -0.44 6.97 -17.51
N ASN A 81 -1.64 7.10 -16.96
CA ASN A 81 -2.86 6.38 -17.38
C ASN A 81 -2.82 4.85 -17.13
N TYR A 82 -1.87 4.38 -16.32
CA TYR A 82 -1.79 2.97 -15.93
C TYR A 82 -2.25 2.81 -14.48
N ILE A 83 -3.57 2.77 -14.29
CA ILE A 83 -4.23 2.51 -13.01
C ILE A 83 -5.06 1.24 -13.19
N THR A 84 -4.76 0.21 -12.41
CA THR A 84 -5.34 -1.14 -12.55
C THR A 84 -6.25 -1.47 -11.38
N GLU A 85 -6.71 -2.72 -11.30
CA GLU A 85 -7.52 -3.22 -10.19
C GLU A 85 -6.89 -2.94 -8.83
N LYS A 86 -5.55 -2.90 -8.73
CA LYS A 86 -4.82 -2.70 -7.47
C LYS A 86 -5.25 -1.43 -6.74
N PHE A 87 -5.54 -0.35 -7.46
CA PHE A 87 -5.99 0.88 -6.84
C PHE A 87 -7.43 0.77 -6.30
N PHE A 88 -8.32 0.14 -7.06
CA PHE A 88 -9.75 0.05 -6.76
C PHE A 88 -10.10 -1.08 -5.80
N GLU A 89 -9.23 -2.08 -5.69
CA GLU A 89 -9.53 -3.39 -5.16
C GLU A 89 -10.02 -3.38 -3.70
N ARG A 90 -9.57 -2.43 -2.88
CA ARG A 90 -9.94 -2.30 -1.45
C ARG A 90 -10.68 -1.00 -1.10
N MET A 91 -11.06 -0.21 -2.10
CA MET A 91 -11.69 1.09 -1.85
C MET A 91 -13.09 0.95 -1.23
N THR A 92 -13.83 -0.10 -1.57
CA THR A 92 -15.16 -0.35 -0.98
C THR A 92 -15.11 -0.75 0.50
N GLU A 93 -13.92 -1.11 0.97
CA GLU A 93 -13.65 -1.57 2.34
C GLU A 93 -13.01 -0.48 3.20
N LEU A 94 -13.10 0.79 2.77
CA LEU A 94 -12.59 1.97 3.47
C LEU A 94 -11.08 1.94 3.74
N MET A 95 -10.32 1.15 2.99
CA MET A 95 -8.87 1.17 3.08
C MET A 95 -8.32 2.29 2.20
N ILE A 96 -7.43 3.12 2.75
CA ILE A 96 -6.75 4.17 1.99
C ILE A 96 -5.63 3.53 1.14
N PRO A 97 -5.67 3.66 -0.19
CA PRO A 97 -4.60 3.20 -1.06
C PRO A 97 -3.32 4.01 -0.84
N VAL A 98 -2.19 3.33 -0.78
CA VAL A 98 -0.85 3.92 -0.80
C VAL A 98 -0.20 3.61 -2.13
N VAL A 99 0.11 4.67 -2.89
CA VAL A 99 0.58 4.60 -4.29
C VAL A 99 1.96 5.22 -4.43
N LEU A 100 2.66 4.95 -5.53
CA LEU A 100 4.02 5.46 -5.71
C LEU A 100 4.09 6.93 -6.17
N LYS A 101 3.21 7.36 -7.08
CA LYS A 101 3.32 8.65 -7.79
C LYS A 101 2.01 9.41 -7.90
N ARG A 102 1.86 10.50 -7.15
CA ARG A 102 0.62 11.31 -7.09
C ARG A 102 0.10 11.72 -8.45
N LYS A 103 0.96 12.30 -9.27
CA LYS A 103 0.58 12.90 -10.56
C LYS A 103 -0.11 11.90 -11.50
N PHE A 104 0.23 10.61 -11.44
CA PHE A 104 -0.39 9.62 -12.33
C PHE A 104 -1.86 9.35 -12.00
N TYR A 105 -2.26 9.55 -10.76
CA TYR A 105 -3.65 9.38 -10.31
C TYR A 105 -4.45 10.68 -10.53
N GLU A 106 -3.90 11.83 -10.17
CA GLU A 106 -4.57 13.12 -10.37
C GLU A 106 -4.77 13.47 -11.85
N ASP A 107 -3.78 13.19 -12.71
CA ASP A 107 -3.91 13.37 -14.17
C ASP A 107 -5.04 12.48 -14.77
N ASN A 108 -5.51 11.47 -14.03
CA ASN A 108 -6.62 10.58 -14.40
C ASN A 108 -7.93 10.90 -13.64
N GLY A 109 -8.01 12.05 -12.97
CA GLY A 109 -9.22 12.50 -12.28
C GLY A 109 -9.49 11.82 -10.93
N VAL A 110 -8.52 11.09 -10.37
CA VAL A 110 -8.64 10.54 -9.02
C VAL A 110 -8.52 11.67 -8.01
N PRO A 111 -9.48 11.82 -7.07
CA PRO A 111 -9.42 12.86 -6.04
C PRO A 111 -8.14 12.75 -5.18
N ALA A 112 -7.44 13.86 -4.99
CA ALA A 112 -6.17 13.90 -4.28
C ALA A 112 -6.23 13.39 -2.83
N SER A 113 -7.39 13.53 -2.18
CA SER A 113 -7.64 13.09 -0.80
C SER A 113 -7.93 11.59 -0.69
N SER A 114 -8.22 10.88 -1.79
CA SER A 114 -8.64 9.48 -1.73
C SER A 114 -7.48 8.49 -1.63
N PHE A 115 -6.23 8.95 -1.60
CA PHE A 115 -5.04 8.11 -1.55
C PHE A 115 -3.82 8.86 -0.98
N ILE A 116 -2.83 8.10 -0.52
CA ILE A 116 -1.55 8.62 -0.05
C ILE A 116 -0.49 8.29 -1.08
N ALA A 117 0.21 9.30 -1.60
CA ALA A 117 1.32 9.07 -2.51
C ALA A 117 2.66 9.11 -1.78
N VAL A 118 3.49 8.11 -2.05
CA VAL A 118 4.83 8.01 -1.46
C VAL A 118 5.71 9.20 -1.85
N ASP A 119 5.53 9.73 -3.06
CA ASP A 119 6.34 10.83 -3.58
C ASP A 119 5.95 12.22 -3.06
N ASP A 120 4.94 12.30 -2.19
CA ASP A 120 4.65 13.49 -1.40
C ASP A 120 5.68 13.72 -0.27
N PHE A 121 6.48 12.70 0.06
CA PHE A 121 7.38 12.70 1.21
C PHE A 121 8.85 12.69 0.78
N LYS A 122 9.71 13.38 1.54
CA LYS A 122 11.14 13.46 1.22
C LYS A 122 11.91 12.19 1.55
N ASN A 123 11.34 11.28 2.33
CA ASN A 123 11.96 10.00 2.72
C ASN A 123 10.94 9.10 3.43
N ASP A 124 11.35 7.87 3.71
CA ASP A 124 10.51 6.87 4.39
C ASP A 124 10.18 7.25 5.86
N ASP A 125 10.95 8.13 6.52
CA ASP A 125 10.65 8.60 7.89
C ASP A 125 9.45 9.54 7.89
N GLU A 126 9.43 10.51 6.98
CA GLU A 126 8.30 11.44 6.83
C GLU A 126 7.01 10.69 6.47
N LEU A 127 7.08 9.74 5.53
CA LEU A 127 5.94 8.89 5.19
C LEU A 127 5.49 8.05 6.39
N ALA A 128 6.41 7.42 7.13
CA ALA A 128 6.07 6.64 8.31
C ALA A 128 5.40 7.48 9.40
N ALA A 129 5.91 8.70 9.64
CA ALA A 129 5.34 9.64 10.60
C ALA A 129 3.92 10.05 10.19
N TYR A 130 3.70 10.38 8.92
CA TYR A 130 2.38 10.72 8.39
C TYR A 130 1.38 9.56 8.51
N LEU A 131 1.79 8.35 8.08
CA LEU A 131 0.95 7.16 8.22
C LEU A 131 0.60 6.88 9.68
N ASN A 132 1.50 7.14 10.62
CA ASN A 132 1.23 6.98 12.05
C ASN A 132 0.21 8.00 12.57
N VAL A 133 0.24 9.24 12.09
CA VAL A 133 -0.79 10.25 12.41
C VAL A 133 -2.15 9.80 11.91
N VAL A 134 -2.27 9.44 10.63
CA VAL A 134 -3.54 9.00 10.03
C VAL A 134 -4.06 7.70 10.67
N LEU A 135 -3.16 6.81 11.09
CA LEU A 135 -3.53 5.57 11.77
C LEU A 135 -4.26 5.81 13.10
N HIS A 136 -3.93 6.88 13.82
CA HIS A 136 -4.43 7.17 15.17
C HIS A 136 -5.35 8.39 15.23
N ASN A 137 -5.72 8.96 14.09
CA ASN A 137 -6.59 10.12 13.99
C ASN A 137 -7.74 9.82 13.03
N ASP A 138 -8.92 9.55 13.57
CA ASP A 138 -10.11 9.20 12.78
C ASP A 138 -10.60 10.37 11.93
N THR A 139 -10.39 11.61 12.36
CA THR A 139 -10.73 12.79 11.57
C THR A 139 -9.87 12.89 10.32
N GLU A 140 -8.56 12.65 10.41
CA GLU A 140 -7.68 12.63 9.23
C GLU A 140 -7.91 11.39 8.35
N TYR A 141 -8.29 10.25 8.95
CA TYR A 141 -8.61 9.03 8.19
C TYR A 141 -9.92 9.15 7.39
N LEU A 142 -10.93 9.87 7.89
CA LEU A 142 -12.24 10.02 7.26
C LEU A 142 -12.38 11.28 6.37
N LYS A 143 -11.30 12.04 6.21
CA LYS A 143 -11.26 13.28 5.43
C LYS A 143 -11.29 13.03 3.93
#